data_AF-A0A959UMF9-F1
#
_entry.id   AF-A0A959UMF9-F1
#
_cell.length_a   1.000
_cell.length_b   1.000
_cell.length_c   1.000
_cell.angle_alpha   90.00
_cell.angle_beta   90.00
_cell.angle_gamma   90.00
#
_symmetry.space_group_name_H-M   'P 1'
#
loop_
_entity.id
_entity.type
_entity.pdbx_description
1 polymer ?
#
loop_
_entity_poly.entity_id
_entity_poly.type
_entity_poly.pdbx_seq_one_letter_code
_entity_poly.pdbx_strand_id
1 'polypeptide(L)'
;MAAAPRPLLLPLLLFTAAVGALLWSSLKLAGVPVGPVHLGILVYFGLASLLLHRWQEGGLEGRPMLFQQRFMAGLTIKMLLSLVLLVVLVLALPKDQVLSVAITFCALYLAYLGFSTARLVGMMRRNGRA
;
A
#
# COMPACT_ATOMS: atom_id res chain seq x y z
N MET A 1 -26.08 4.35 18.61
CA MET A 1 -26.17 3.63 17.31
C MET A 1 -24.76 3.50 16.75
N ALA A 2 -24.20 2.30 16.73
CA ALA A 2 -22.85 2.08 16.19
C ALA A 2 -22.89 2.29 14.66
N ALA A 3 -22.09 3.23 14.16
CA ALA A 3 -21.98 3.49 12.73
C ALA A 3 -21.45 2.24 12.02
N ALA A 4 -22.14 1.79 10.95
CA ALA A 4 -21.72 0.64 10.17
C ALA A 4 -20.28 0.82 9.66
N PRO A 5 -19.41 -0.21 9.74
CA PRO A 5 -18.05 -0.13 9.23
C PRO A 5 -18.10 0.18 7.73
N ARG A 6 -17.47 1.28 7.32
CA ARG A 6 -17.45 1.67 5.91
C ARG A 6 -16.66 0.64 5.10
N PRO A 7 -17.09 0.32 3.87
CA PRO A 7 -16.38 -0.64 3.05
C PRO A 7 -15.02 -0.04 2.62
N LEU A 8 -13.95 -0.36 3.35
CA LEU A 8 -12.54 -0.11 2.97
C LEU A 8 -12.20 -0.74 1.62
N LEU A 9 -12.86 -1.86 1.32
CA LEU A 9 -12.54 -2.71 0.20
C LEU A 9 -12.77 -2.01 -1.14
N LEU A 10 -13.85 -1.23 -1.28
CA LEU A 10 -14.16 -0.55 -2.53
C LEU A 10 -13.15 0.56 -2.89
N PRO A 11 -12.83 1.53 -2.00
CA PRO A 11 -11.80 2.53 -2.29
C PRO A 11 -10.43 1.92 -2.56
N LEU A 12 -10.06 0.85 -1.84
CA LEU A 12 -8.80 0.17 -2.06
C LEU A 12 -8.76 -0.51 -3.42
N LEU A 13 -9.81 -1.24 -3.81
CA LEU A 13 -9.88 -1.88 -5.12
C LEU A 13 -9.82 -0.87 -6.27
N LEU A 14 -10.56 0.24 -6.15
CA LEU A 14 -10.52 1.31 -7.15
C LEU A 14 -9.13 1.94 -7.25
N PHE A 15 -8.49 2.18 -6.11
CA PHE A 15 -7.11 2.70 -6.06
C PHE A 15 -6.12 1.71 -6.68
N THR A 16 -6.18 0.43 -6.31
CA THR A 16 -5.34 -0.64 -6.88
C THR A 16 -5.54 -0.78 -8.37
N ALA A 17 -6.79 -0.71 -8.86
CA ALA A 17 -7.09 -0.76 -10.28
C ALA A 17 -6.52 0.45 -11.03
N ALA A 18 -6.69 1.66 -10.48
CA ALA A 18 -6.15 2.90 -11.07
C ALA A 18 -4.62 2.88 -11.12
N VAL A 19 -3.95 2.50 -10.02
CA VAL A 19 -2.49 2.39 -9.95
C VAL A 19 -1.99 1.28 -10.87
N GLY A 20 -2.71 0.16 -10.97
CA GLY A 20 -2.40 -0.92 -11.90
C GLY A 20 -2.49 -0.49 -13.36
N ALA A 21 -3.54 0.26 -13.73
CA ALA A 21 -3.70 0.81 -15.07
C ALA A 21 -2.61 1.84 -15.40
N LEU A 22 -2.25 2.70 -14.44
CA LEU A 22 -1.14 3.65 -14.58
C LEU A 22 0.19 2.92 -14.77
N LEU A 23 0.48 1.91 -13.95
CA LEU A 23 1.69 1.10 -14.05
C LEU A 23 1.79 0.42 -15.42
N TRP A 24 0.70 -0.23 -15.85
CA TRP A 24 0.65 -0.91 -17.14
C TRP A 24 0.90 0.06 -18.28
N SER A 25 0.24 1.22 -18.25
CA SER A 25 0.40 2.28 -19.25
C SER A 25 1.83 2.83 -19.26
N SER A 26 2.43 3.09 -18.10
CA SER A 26 3.79 3.61 -18.00
C SER A 26 4.83 2.62 -18.52
N LEU A 27 4.68 1.33 -18.21
CA LEU A 27 5.59 0.29 -18.69
C LEU A 27 5.46 0.08 -20.20
N LYS A 28 4.22 0.11 -20.73
CA LYS A 28 3.95 0.05 -22.17
C LYS A 28 4.56 1.22 -22.93
N LEU A 29 4.40 2.45 -22.42
CA LEU A 29 4.99 3.65 -23.02
C LEU A 29 6.53 3.62 -22.96
N ALA A 30 7.11 3.02 -21.92
CA ALA A 30 8.55 2.86 -21.78
C ALA A 30 9.13 1.68 -22.60
N GLY A 31 8.30 0.92 -23.32
CA GLY A 31 8.75 -0.27 -24.07
C GLY A 31 9.21 -1.43 -23.19
N VAL A 32 8.89 -1.41 -21.89
CA VAL A 32 9.31 -2.43 -20.94
C VAL A 32 8.29 -3.59 -20.93
N PRO A 33 8.73 -4.85 -21.02
CA PRO A 33 7.83 -5.99 -20.94
C PRO A 33 7.22 -6.10 -19.54
N VAL A 34 5.88 -6.12 -19.48
CA VAL A 34 5.14 -6.31 -18.22
C VAL A 34 5.25 -7.77 -17.80
N GLY A 35 6.27 -8.08 -17.00
CA GLY A 35 6.45 -9.40 -16.41
C GLY A 35 5.52 -9.69 -15.21
N PRO A 36 5.37 -10.97 -14.82
CA PRO A 36 4.54 -11.38 -13.68
C PRO A 36 5.01 -10.78 -12.34
N VAL A 37 6.28 -10.43 -12.23
CA VAL A 37 6.85 -9.77 -11.04
C VAL A 37 6.18 -8.43 -10.76
N HIS A 38 5.90 -7.61 -11.77
CA HIS A 38 5.24 -6.32 -11.60
C HIS A 38 3.82 -6.47 -11.03
N LEU A 39 3.08 -7.48 -11.54
CA LEU A 39 1.76 -7.82 -11.01
C LEU A 39 1.87 -8.37 -9.58
N GLY A 40 2.87 -9.20 -9.29
CA GLY A 40 3.14 -9.71 -7.94
C GLY A 40 3.38 -8.58 -6.94
N ILE A 41 4.14 -7.55 -7.30
CA ILE A 41 4.39 -6.38 -6.45
C ILE A 41 3.10 -5.57 -6.24
N LEU A 42 2.30 -5.37 -7.29
CA LEU A 42 1.01 -4.68 -7.20
C LEU A 42 0.05 -5.41 -6.23
N VAL A 43 -0.05 -6.74 -6.38
CA VAL A 43 -0.87 -7.59 -5.51
C VAL A 43 -0.35 -7.56 -4.08
N TYR A 44 0.96 -7.68 -3.88
CA TYR A 44 1.60 -7.58 -2.57
C TYR A 44 1.22 -6.29 -1.85
N PHE A 45 1.36 -5.14 -2.51
CA PHE A 45 1.03 -3.86 -1.87
C PHE A 45 -0.46 -3.69 -1.62
N GLY A 46 -1.32 -4.18 -2.53
CA GLY A 46 -2.77 -4.21 -2.33
C GLY A 46 -3.17 -5.01 -1.09
N LEU A 47 -2.66 -6.24 -0.97
CA LEU A 47 -2.93 -7.13 0.17
C LEU A 47 -2.34 -6.61 1.47
N ALA A 48 -1.08 -6.16 1.47
CA ALA A 48 -0.44 -5.58 2.65
C ALA A 48 -1.23 -4.36 3.16
N SER A 49 -1.71 -3.52 2.23
CA SER A 49 -2.51 -2.35 2.59
C SER A 49 -3.89 -2.75 3.12
N LEU A 50 -4.55 -3.77 2.54
CA LEU A 50 -5.81 -4.29 3.07
C LEU A 50 -5.66 -4.82 4.50
N LEU A 51 -4.65 -5.67 4.73
CA LEU A 51 -4.39 -6.28 6.03
C LEU A 51 -4.10 -5.22 7.10
N LEU A 52 -3.24 -4.25 6.78
CA LEU A 52 -2.91 -3.17 7.69
C LEU A 52 -4.12 -2.33 8.07
N HIS A 53 -4.93 -1.92 7.10
CA HIS A 53 -6.09 -1.10 7.39
C HIS A 53 -7.13 -1.87 8.22
N ARG A 54 -7.36 -3.16 7.95
CA ARG A 54 -8.23 -3.99 8.79
C ARG A 54 -7.71 -4.10 10.23
N TRP A 55 -6.40 -4.26 10.39
CA TRP A 55 -5.77 -4.32 11.71
C TRP A 55 -5.87 -2.98 12.46
N GLN A 56 -5.73 -1.86 11.77
CA GLN A 56 -5.83 -0.51 12.34
C GLN A 56 -7.27 -0.13 12.72
N GLU A 57 -8.25 -0.55 11.94
CA GLU A 57 -9.68 -0.27 12.20
C GLU A 57 -10.16 -0.87 13.52
N GLY A 58 -9.61 -2.02 13.95
CA GLY A 58 -9.89 -2.60 15.26
C GLY A 58 -9.35 -1.81 16.47
N GLY A 59 -8.71 -0.65 16.26
CA GLY A 59 -8.17 0.22 17.32
C GLY A 59 -8.95 1.52 17.54
N LEU A 60 -10.04 1.75 16.82
CA LEU A 60 -10.81 3.01 16.83
C LEU A 60 -11.71 3.22 18.06
N GLU A 61 -11.84 2.23 18.94
CA GLU A 61 -12.71 2.30 20.12
C GLU A 61 -12.11 3.23 21.20
N GLY A 62 -12.39 4.53 21.06
CA GLY A 62 -12.25 5.54 22.11
C GLY A 62 -10.82 5.91 22.55
N ARG A 63 -9.76 5.31 21.98
CA ARG A 63 -8.37 5.54 22.38
C ARG A 63 -7.51 6.04 21.21
N PRO A 64 -7.50 7.37 20.91
CA PRO A 64 -6.79 7.92 19.75
C PRO A 64 -5.28 7.63 19.77
N MET A 65 -4.68 7.56 20.97
CA MET A 65 -3.27 7.24 21.13
C MET A 65 -2.93 5.80 20.70
N LEU A 66 -3.79 4.83 21.03
CA LEU A 66 -3.60 3.42 20.65
C LEU A 66 -3.74 3.21 19.13
N PHE A 67 -4.66 3.95 18.51
CA PHE A 67 -4.80 3.97 17.05
C PHE A 67 -3.54 4.50 16.34
N GLN A 68 -2.97 5.61 16.82
CA GLN A 68 -1.71 6.15 16.29
C GLN A 68 -0.55 5.15 16.44
N GLN A 69 -0.43 4.49 17.60
CA GLN A 69 0.60 3.47 17.84
C GLN A 69 0.47 2.29 16.88
N ARG A 70 -0.75 1.75 16.69
CA ARG A 70 -1.00 0.66 15.72
C ARG A 70 -0.72 1.08 14.28
N PHE A 71 -1.00 2.34 13.94
CA PHE A 71 -0.66 2.87 12.62
C PHE A 71 0.85 2.92 12.39
N MET A 72 1.59 3.54 13.32
CA MET A 72 3.05 3.65 13.23
C MET A 72 3.71 2.26 13.21
N ALA A 73 3.26 1.35 14.08
CA ALA A 73 3.73 -0.03 14.07
C ALA A 73 3.45 -0.73 12.73
N GLY A 74 2.25 -0.54 12.17
CA GLY A 74 1.88 -1.09 10.87
C GLY A 74 2.70 -0.56 9.71
N LEU A 75 2.98 0.74 9.68
CA LEU A 75 3.88 1.32 8.69
C LEU A 75 5.30 0.77 8.82
N THR A 76 5.83 0.69 10.04
CA THR A 76 7.18 0.13 10.28
C THR A 76 7.26 -1.32 9.82
N ILE A 77 6.27 -2.15 10.16
CA ILE A 77 6.21 -3.54 9.71
C ILE A 77 6.16 -3.62 8.18
N LYS A 78 5.30 -2.81 7.53
CA LYS A 78 5.23 -2.77 6.07
C LYS A 78 6.55 -2.33 5.45
N MET A 79 7.21 -1.33 6.02
CA MET A 79 8.50 -0.84 5.53
C MET A 79 9.57 -1.93 5.63
N LEU A 80 9.70 -2.60 6.78
CA LEU A 80 10.67 -3.69 6.96
C LEU A 80 10.38 -4.86 6.01
N LEU A 81 9.13 -5.29 5.90
CA LEU A 81 8.75 -6.35 4.95
C LEU A 81 9.01 -5.94 3.50
N SER A 82 8.76 -4.68 3.16
CA SER A 82 9.00 -4.16 1.81
C SER A 82 10.50 -4.08 1.50
N LEU A 83 11.34 -3.71 2.47
CA LEU A 83 12.79 -3.72 2.34
C LEU A 83 13.32 -5.13 2.12
N VAL A 84 12.89 -6.09 2.93
CA VAL A 84 13.26 -7.50 2.77
C VAL A 84 12.85 -8.01 1.38
N LEU A 85 11.61 -7.75 0.97
CA LEU A 85 11.11 -8.15 -0.34
C LEU A 85 11.93 -7.50 -1.48
N LEU A 86 12.24 -6.21 -1.38
CA LEU A 86 13.06 -5.52 -2.37
C LEU A 86 14.46 -6.13 -2.48
N VAL A 87 15.12 -6.39 -1.34
CA VAL A 87 16.44 -7.04 -1.32
C VAL A 87 16.37 -8.42 -1.98
N VAL A 88 15.36 -9.22 -1.66
CA VAL A 88 15.16 -10.53 -2.28
C VAL A 88 14.97 -10.40 -3.79
N LEU A 89 14.15 -9.47 -4.26
CA LEU A 89 13.92 -9.24 -5.69
C LEU A 89 15.20 -8.79 -6.41
N VAL A 90 15.97 -7.88 -5.82
CA VAL A 90 17.22 -7.38 -6.39
C VAL A 90 18.27 -8.48 -6.52
N LEU A 91 18.33 -9.41 -5.56
CA LEU A 91 19.28 -10.52 -5.58
C LEU A 91 18.83 -11.70 -6.45
N ALA A 92 17.52 -11.93 -6.58
CA ALA A 92 16.97 -13.06 -7.32
C ALA A 92 16.76 -12.79 -8.82
N LEU A 93 16.63 -11.52 -9.22
CA LEU A 93 16.32 -11.17 -10.61
C LEU A 93 17.57 -10.95 -11.47
N PRO A 94 17.47 -11.23 -12.79
CA PRO A 94 18.48 -10.85 -13.77
C PRO A 94 18.74 -9.34 -13.77
N LYS A 95 20.01 -8.94 -13.92
CA LYS A 95 20.47 -7.53 -13.80
C LYS A 95 19.76 -6.56 -14.76
N ASP A 96 19.34 -7.05 -15.92
CA ASP A 96 18.57 -6.30 -16.93
C ASP A 96 17.17 -5.91 -16.44
N GLN A 97 16.59 -6.65 -15.50
CA GLN A 97 15.25 -6.39 -14.96
C GLN A 97 15.25 -5.63 -13.64
N VAL A 98 16.37 -5.69 -12.90
CA VAL A 98 16.49 -5.11 -11.54
C VAL A 98 16.08 -3.64 -11.51
N LEU A 99 16.57 -2.82 -12.45
CA LEU A 99 16.29 -1.39 -12.45
C LEU A 99 14.79 -1.10 -12.63
N SER A 100 14.16 -1.75 -13.60
CA SER A 100 12.73 -1.57 -13.88
C SER A 100 11.86 -2.03 -12.70
N VAL A 101 12.20 -3.18 -12.12
CA VAL A 101 11.48 -3.73 -10.97
C VAL A 101 11.67 -2.85 -9.73
N ALA A 102 12.87 -2.37 -9.46
CA ALA A 102 13.15 -1.48 -8.33
C ALA A 102 12.39 -0.15 -8.46
N ILE A 103 12.39 0.47 -9.63
CA ILE A 103 11.63 1.72 -9.89
C ILE A 103 10.13 1.47 -9.68
N THR A 104 9.60 0.38 -10.26
CA THR A 104 8.20 -0.01 -10.08
C THR A 104 7.86 -0.23 -8.61
N PHE A 105 8.73 -0.93 -7.89
CA PHE A 105 8.56 -1.20 -6.46
C PHE A 105 8.49 0.09 -5.65
N CYS A 106 9.44 1.01 -5.87
CA CYS A 106 9.47 2.30 -5.20
C CYS A 106 8.23 3.15 -5.53
N ALA A 107 7.82 3.20 -6.80
CA ALA A 107 6.64 3.94 -7.22
C ALA A 107 5.36 3.41 -6.57
N LEU A 108 5.18 2.09 -6.56
CA LEU A 108 4.03 1.45 -5.90
C LEU A 108 4.09 1.63 -4.38
N TYR A 109 5.26 1.47 -3.76
CA TYR A 109 5.44 1.71 -2.33
C TYR A 109 4.96 3.11 -1.94
N LEU A 110 5.42 4.14 -2.66
CA LEU A 110 5.04 5.53 -2.41
C LEU A 110 3.55 5.78 -2.67
N ALA A 111 2.98 5.23 -3.74
CA ALA A 111 1.56 5.36 -4.04
C ALA A 111 0.69 4.80 -2.89
N TYR A 112 0.97 3.57 -2.45
CA TYR A 112 0.23 2.94 -1.37
C TYR A 112 0.50 3.56 0.01
N LEU A 113 1.72 4.08 0.23
CA LEU A 113 2.03 4.85 1.43
C LEU A 113 1.19 6.14 1.47
N GLY A 114 1.18 6.90 0.37
CA GLY A 114 0.37 8.11 0.23
C GLY A 114 -1.11 7.86 0.45
N PHE A 115 -1.67 6.80 -0.15
CA PHE A 115 -3.06 6.38 0.07
C PHE A 115 -3.35 6.09 1.55
N SER A 116 -2.48 5.31 2.21
CA SER A 116 -2.66 4.91 3.62
C SER A 116 -2.60 6.13 4.54
N THR A 117 -1.64 7.03 4.31
CA THR A 117 -1.48 8.27 5.08
C THR A 117 -2.64 9.24 4.86
N ALA A 118 -3.09 9.43 3.61
CA ALA A 118 -4.22 10.30 3.30
C ALA A 118 -5.51 9.82 3.98
N ARG A 119 -5.75 8.51 3.96
CA ARG A 119 -6.89 7.90 4.64
C ARG A 119 -6.82 8.09 6.15
N LEU A 120 -5.65 7.87 6.74
CA LEU A 120 -5.42 8.11 8.17
C LEU A 120 -5.74 9.56 8.56
N VAL A 121 -5.14 10.52 7.87
CA VAL A 121 -5.34 11.95 8.15
C VAL A 121 -6.82 12.31 8.02
N GLY A 122 -7.51 11.75 7.01
CA GLY A 122 -8.95 11.91 6.84
C GLY A 122 -9.78 11.34 8.02
N MET A 123 -9.36 10.22 8.60
CA MET A 123 -10.00 9.63 9.78
C MET A 123 -9.74 10.46 11.04
N MET A 124 -8.50 10.89 11.28
CA MET A 124 -8.14 11.71 12.45
C MET A 124 -8.88 13.05 12.45
N ARG A 125 -8.96 13.74 11.30
CA ARG A 125 -9.67 15.01 11.16
C ARG A 125 -11.17 14.89 11.42
N ARG A 126 -11.76 13.72 11.17
CA ARG A 126 -13.18 13.47 11.44
C ARG A 126 -13.45 13.22 12.92
N ASN A 127 -12.62 12.41 13.57
CA ASN A 127 -12.78 12.10 14.99
C ASN A 127 -12.44 13.28 15.90
N GLY A 128 -11.54 14.19 15.49
CA GLY A 128 -11.27 15.41 16.25
C GLY A 128 -12.31 16.53 16.08
N ARG A 129 -13.33 16.33 15.23
CA ARG A 129 -14.45 17.28 15.02
C ARG A 129 -15.77 16.79 15.64
N ALA A 130 -15.78 15.58 16.22
CA ALA A 130 -16.90 14.98 16.93
C ALA A 130 -16.67 15.11 18.44
#